data_AF-A0A931T8R9-F1
#
_entry.id   AF-A0A931T8R9-F1
#
_cell.length_a   1.000
_cell.length_b   1.000
_cell.length_c   1.000
_cell.angle_alpha   90.00
_cell.angle_beta   90.00
_cell.angle_gamma   90.00
#
_symmetry.space_group_name_H-M   'P 1'
#
loop_
_entity.id
_entity.type
_entity.pdbx_description
1 polymer ?
#
loop_
_entity_poly.entity_id
_entity_poly.type
_entity_poly.pdbx_seq_one_letter_code
_entity_poly.pdbx_strand_id
1 'polypeptide(L)'
;MASRAVRRSRRRFHARVGFWRETAPRRVGAVSGAVIAIDRDAWLRVGKFDERYRLYYEEIDFMRGLAREGLAVLYVPSARCQHIYDQSAAGGAEHREKFAESEALYQQKWFGPLLPLLRLVGEGPGIAAPPAPPLRADDQISVPLPPLAHVVEVSPLESFETAAGHFPISSEARFPAEVRESFHGESLFVRVVEEATGREVSRGLLHDSA
;
A
#
# COMPACT_ATOMS: atom_id res chain seq x y z
N MET A 1 20.17 10.43 18.81
CA MET A 1 19.65 10.77 17.46
C MET A 1 18.97 9.55 16.86
N ALA A 2 17.81 9.69 16.21
CA ALA A 2 17.14 8.57 15.54
C ALA A 2 18.00 7.99 14.38
N SER A 3 17.89 6.71 14.08
CA SER A 3 18.60 6.10 12.95
C SER A 3 18.07 6.60 11.60
N ARG A 4 18.84 6.42 10.52
CA ARG A 4 18.39 6.75 9.15
C ARG A 4 17.11 6.01 8.76
N ALA A 5 16.99 4.75 9.16
CA ALA A 5 15.80 3.94 8.93
C ALA A 5 14.57 4.55 9.63
N VAL A 6 14.68 4.89 10.93
CA VAL A 6 13.59 5.52 11.69
C VAL A 6 13.13 6.83 11.05
N ARG A 7 14.07 7.70 10.62
CA ARG A 7 13.71 8.93 9.90
C ARG A 7 12.96 8.65 8.60
N ARG A 8 13.39 7.65 7.82
CA ARG A 8 12.73 7.25 6.56
C ARG A 8 11.31 6.76 6.79
N SER A 9 11.07 5.93 7.80
CA SER A 9 9.71 5.46 8.11
C SER A 9 8.81 6.60 8.59
N ARG A 10 9.27 7.45 9.51
CA ARG A 10 8.49 8.63 9.92
C ARG A 10 8.11 9.49 8.73
N ARG A 11 9.04 9.76 7.81
CA ARG A 11 8.74 10.51 6.59
C ARG A 11 7.68 9.82 5.72
N ARG A 12 7.78 8.50 5.54
CA ARG A 12 6.79 7.71 4.77
C ARG A 12 5.41 7.69 5.45
N PHE A 13 5.37 7.53 6.77
CA PHE A 13 4.15 7.60 7.56
C PHE A 13 3.43 8.93 7.37
N HIS A 14 4.09 10.07 7.58
CA HIS A 14 3.45 11.38 7.40
C HIS A 14 3.02 11.62 5.95
N ALA A 15 3.78 11.12 4.97
CA ALA A 15 3.36 11.18 3.56
C ALA A 15 2.07 10.38 3.30
N ARG A 16 1.91 9.20 3.92
CA ARG A 16 0.68 8.40 3.84
C ARG A 16 -0.49 9.07 4.56
N VAL A 17 -0.29 9.57 5.78
CA VAL A 17 -1.31 10.31 6.52
C VAL A 17 -1.80 11.51 5.73
N GLY A 18 -0.88 12.29 5.15
CA GLY A 18 -1.23 13.41 4.28
C GLY A 18 -2.05 12.95 3.07
N PHE A 19 -1.69 11.83 2.44
CA PHE A 19 -2.45 11.26 1.33
C PHE A 19 -3.84 10.75 1.73
N TRP A 20 -3.98 10.04 2.86
CA TRP A 20 -5.27 9.52 3.34
C TRP A 20 -6.24 10.61 3.81
N ARG A 21 -5.72 11.78 4.15
CA ARG A 21 -6.51 12.96 4.52
C ARG A 21 -6.87 13.86 3.34
N GLU A 22 -6.47 13.52 2.11
CA GLU A 22 -6.82 14.33 0.94
C GLU A 22 -8.34 14.40 0.77
N THR A 23 -8.86 15.62 0.62
CA THR A 23 -10.29 15.87 0.37
C THR A 23 -10.55 16.40 -1.04
N ALA A 24 -9.50 16.71 -1.80
CA ALA A 24 -9.58 17.21 -3.16
C ALA A 24 -8.82 16.28 -4.13
N PRO A 25 -9.20 16.26 -5.42
CA PRO A 25 -8.46 15.51 -6.42
C PRO A 25 -6.98 15.90 -6.47
N ARG A 26 -6.10 14.91 -6.53
CA ARG A 26 -4.65 15.11 -6.52
C ARG A 26 -3.97 14.33 -7.63
N ARG A 27 -2.99 14.96 -8.29
CA ARG A 27 -2.10 14.28 -9.22
C ARG A 27 -1.24 13.26 -8.50
N VAL A 28 -1.22 12.04 -9.02
CA VAL A 28 -0.42 10.91 -8.53
C VAL A 28 0.33 10.26 -9.69
N GLY A 29 1.34 9.46 -9.37
CA GLY A 29 2.08 8.71 -10.40
C GLY A 29 1.31 7.48 -10.91
N ALA A 30 0.51 6.88 -10.04
CA ALA A 30 -0.31 5.71 -10.34
C ALA A 30 -1.44 5.57 -9.30
N VAL A 31 -2.45 4.78 -9.65
CA VAL A 31 -3.50 4.27 -8.76
C VAL A 31 -3.60 2.75 -8.96
N SER A 32 -4.29 2.04 -8.06
CA SER A 32 -4.59 0.63 -8.29
C SER A 32 -5.47 0.46 -9.53
N GLY A 33 -5.18 -0.55 -10.36
CA GLY A 33 -6.03 -0.92 -11.50
C GLY A 33 -7.41 -1.47 -11.12
N ALA A 34 -7.66 -1.75 -9.85
CA ALA A 34 -8.92 -2.35 -9.38
C ALA A 34 -10.15 -1.54 -9.79
N VAL A 35 -10.07 -0.20 -9.69
CA VAL A 35 -11.13 0.71 -10.13
C VAL A 35 -10.51 1.98 -10.70
N ILE A 36 -10.58 2.12 -12.02
CA ILE A 36 -10.10 3.29 -12.76
C ILE A 36 -11.11 3.70 -13.83
N ALA A 37 -11.22 5.00 -14.05
CA ALA A 37 -11.90 5.58 -15.19
C ALA A 37 -10.85 6.24 -16.10
N ILE A 38 -10.90 5.93 -17.39
CA ILE A 38 -9.91 6.42 -18.35
C ILE A 38 -10.65 7.27 -19.39
N ASP A 39 -10.12 8.47 -19.62
CA ASP A 39 -10.58 9.31 -20.71
C ASP A 39 -10.34 8.62 -22.06
N ARG A 40 -11.33 8.66 -22.96
CA ARG A 40 -11.26 7.93 -24.22
C ARG A 40 -10.14 8.44 -25.11
N ASP A 41 -9.89 9.74 -25.14
CA ASP A 41 -8.84 10.33 -25.98
C ASP A 41 -7.46 9.97 -25.42
N ALA A 42 -7.31 9.97 -24.09
CA ALA A 42 -6.11 9.47 -23.42
C ALA A 42 -5.84 7.99 -23.75
N TRP A 43 -6.88 7.14 -23.74
CA TRP A 43 -6.78 5.72 -24.10
C TRP A 43 -6.33 5.52 -25.55
N LEU A 44 -6.93 6.25 -26.49
CA LEU A 44 -6.56 6.19 -27.91
C LEU A 44 -5.15 6.74 -28.18
N ARG A 45 -4.74 7.76 -27.42
CA ARG A 45 -3.44 8.41 -27.58
C ARG A 45 -2.28 7.58 -27.04
N VAL A 46 -2.41 7.02 -25.85
CA VAL A 46 -1.36 6.17 -25.24
C VAL A 46 -1.34 4.78 -25.86
N GLY A 47 -2.51 4.28 -26.29
CA GLY A 47 -2.70 2.90 -26.71
C GLY A 47 -3.35 2.05 -25.61
N LYS A 48 -3.69 0.81 -25.95
CA LYS A 48 -4.32 -0.12 -25.01
C LYS A 48 -3.31 -0.65 -23.99
N PHE A 49 -3.81 -1.36 -22.98
CA PHE A 49 -2.97 -2.19 -22.11
C PHE A 49 -2.12 -3.17 -22.94
N ASP A 50 -0.89 -3.37 -22.51
CA ASP A 50 0.06 -4.26 -23.14
C ASP A 50 -0.22 -5.70 -22.70
N GLU A 51 -0.86 -6.47 -23.56
CA GLU A 51 -1.35 -7.84 -23.29
C GLU A 51 -0.24 -8.86 -22.96
N ARG A 52 1.04 -8.46 -23.09
CA ARG A 52 2.17 -9.28 -22.63
C ARG A 52 2.25 -9.37 -21.11
N TYR A 53 1.69 -8.39 -20.40
CA TYR A 53 1.51 -8.45 -18.94
C TYR A 53 0.37 -9.40 -18.61
N ARG A 54 0.72 -10.57 -18.05
CA ARG A 54 -0.25 -11.62 -17.73
C ARG A 54 -0.87 -11.44 -16.35
N LEU A 55 -0.14 -10.79 -15.44
CA LEU A 55 -0.59 -10.50 -14.09
C LEU A 55 0.17 -9.28 -13.56
N TYR A 56 -0.58 -8.19 -13.33
CA TYR A 56 -0.08 -6.88 -12.91
C TYR A 56 0.84 -6.20 -13.94
N TYR A 57 1.09 -4.92 -13.69
CA TYR A 57 1.92 -4.00 -14.47
C TYR A 57 1.26 -3.45 -15.73
N GLU A 58 0.17 -4.02 -16.24
CA GLU A 58 -0.53 -3.50 -17.41
C GLU A 58 -1.05 -2.08 -17.20
N GLU A 59 -1.60 -1.82 -16.02
CA GLU A 59 -2.16 -0.53 -15.64
C GLU A 59 -1.05 0.46 -15.27
N ILE A 60 0.00 -0.01 -14.59
CA ILE A 60 1.14 0.82 -14.19
C ILE A 60 1.93 1.26 -15.42
N ASP A 61 2.12 0.36 -16.38
CA ASP A 61 2.74 0.66 -17.68
C ASP A 61 1.95 1.73 -18.45
N PHE A 62 0.62 1.55 -18.54
CA PHE A 62 -0.26 2.52 -19.18
C PHE A 62 -0.21 3.89 -18.49
N MET A 63 -0.29 3.93 -17.16
CA MET A 63 -0.21 5.18 -16.39
C MET A 63 1.14 5.89 -16.56
N ARG A 64 2.23 5.14 -16.70
CA ARG A 64 3.53 5.71 -17.02
C ARG A 64 3.59 6.23 -18.47
N GLY A 65 2.88 5.58 -19.39
CA GLY A 65 2.64 6.07 -20.75
C GLY A 65 1.90 7.42 -20.77
N LEU A 66 0.85 7.58 -19.97
CA LEU A 66 0.14 8.86 -19.81
C LEU A 66 1.10 10.00 -19.46
N ALA A 67 2.00 9.77 -18.51
CA ALA A 67 2.97 10.78 -18.10
C ALA A 67 3.93 11.21 -19.24
N ARG A 68 4.33 10.27 -20.14
CA ARG A 68 5.14 10.61 -21.32
C ARG A 68 4.39 11.48 -22.33
N GLU A 69 3.08 11.31 -22.41
CA GLU A 69 2.19 12.11 -23.25
C GLU A 69 1.80 13.45 -22.60
N GLY A 70 2.34 13.78 -21.42
CA GLY A 70 1.99 14.98 -20.67
C GLY A 70 0.60 14.92 -20.01
N LEU A 71 0.00 13.73 -19.96
CA LEU A 71 -1.28 13.47 -19.30
C LEU A 71 -1.05 13.12 -17.82
N ALA A 72 -2.12 13.18 -17.02
CA ALA A 72 -2.05 13.01 -15.57
C ALA A 72 -2.96 11.88 -15.08
N VAL A 73 -2.49 11.19 -14.04
CA VAL A 73 -3.33 10.32 -13.21
C VAL A 73 -3.82 11.14 -12.02
N LEU A 74 -5.12 11.08 -11.74
CA LEU A 74 -5.74 11.76 -10.62
C LEU A 74 -6.28 10.74 -9.62
N TYR A 75 -5.90 10.89 -8.36
CA TYR A 75 -6.61 10.28 -7.24
C TYR A 75 -7.80 11.18 -6.88
N VAL A 76 -9.00 10.60 -6.76
CA VAL A 76 -10.25 11.31 -6.46
C VAL A 76 -10.82 10.79 -5.13
N PRO A 77 -10.60 11.48 -3.99
CA PRO A 77 -10.95 10.95 -2.67
C PRO A 77 -12.46 10.79 -2.42
N SER A 78 -13.30 11.48 -3.19
CA SER A 78 -14.76 11.33 -3.13
C SER A 78 -15.26 10.07 -3.86
N ALA A 79 -14.49 9.50 -4.78
CA ALA A 79 -14.82 8.26 -5.47
C ALA A 79 -14.38 7.07 -4.60
N ARG A 80 -15.34 6.39 -3.98
CA ARG A 80 -15.09 5.29 -3.04
C ARG A 80 -15.54 3.97 -3.63
N CYS A 81 -14.69 2.96 -3.55
CA CYS A 81 -14.98 1.59 -3.89
C CYS A 81 -14.36 0.65 -2.85
N GLN A 82 -14.94 -0.54 -2.69
CA GLN A 82 -14.33 -1.61 -1.92
C GLN A 82 -13.57 -2.52 -2.87
N HIS A 83 -12.29 -2.75 -2.59
CA HIS A 83 -11.47 -3.74 -3.28
C HIS A 83 -11.07 -4.81 -2.27
N ILE A 84 -11.57 -6.02 -2.47
CA ILE A 84 -11.22 -7.17 -1.63
C ILE A 84 -9.81 -7.59 -2.03
N TYR A 85 -8.86 -7.41 -1.12
CA TYR A 85 -7.45 -7.59 -1.40
C TYR A 85 -7.10 -9.06 -1.69
N ASP A 86 -6.14 -9.28 -2.59
CA ASP A 86 -5.50 -10.56 -2.89
C ASP A 86 -6.40 -11.70 -3.43
N GLN A 87 -7.62 -11.40 -3.86
CA GLN A 87 -8.54 -12.45 -4.32
C GLN A 87 -8.09 -13.11 -5.64
N SER A 88 -7.32 -12.41 -6.47
CA SER A 88 -6.83 -12.93 -7.75
C SER A 88 -5.41 -13.50 -7.68
N ALA A 89 -4.58 -13.06 -6.71
CA ALA A 89 -3.18 -13.47 -6.62
C ALA A 89 -2.93 -14.62 -5.63
N ALA A 90 -3.96 -15.09 -4.93
CA ALA A 90 -3.93 -16.29 -4.09
C ALA A 90 -3.55 -17.60 -4.81
N GLY A 91 -3.38 -17.59 -6.13
CA GLY A 91 -3.12 -18.80 -6.92
C GLY A 91 -1.65 -19.24 -6.96
N GLY A 92 -1.11 -19.71 -5.84
CA GLY A 92 0.05 -20.60 -5.81
C GLY A 92 1.28 -20.20 -6.67
N ALA A 93 1.97 -21.19 -7.23
CA ALA A 93 3.22 -20.97 -7.99
C ALA A 93 2.99 -20.27 -9.34
N GLU A 94 1.90 -20.61 -10.04
CA GLU A 94 1.60 -20.07 -11.37
C GLU A 94 1.40 -18.55 -11.36
N HIS A 95 0.74 -17.98 -10.33
CA HIS A 95 0.55 -16.53 -10.24
C HIS A 95 1.88 -15.82 -9.95
N ARG A 96 2.74 -16.42 -9.13
CA ARG A 96 4.10 -15.90 -8.89
C ARG A 96 4.92 -15.87 -10.16
N GLU A 97 4.81 -16.91 -11.00
CA GLU A 97 5.50 -16.96 -12.30
C GLU A 97 4.98 -15.87 -13.24
N LYS A 98 3.66 -15.75 -13.42
CA LYS A 98 3.06 -14.70 -14.26
C LYS A 98 3.41 -13.29 -13.78
N PHE A 99 3.44 -13.09 -12.47
CA PHE A 99 3.88 -11.84 -11.87
C PHE A 99 5.36 -11.55 -12.19
N ALA A 100 6.25 -12.52 -11.98
CA ALA A 100 7.67 -12.36 -12.23
C ALA A 100 7.98 -12.09 -13.72
N GLU A 101 7.27 -12.75 -14.63
CA GLU A 101 7.36 -12.48 -16.07
C GLU A 101 6.94 -11.04 -16.39
N SER A 102 5.80 -10.61 -15.87
CA SER A 102 5.25 -9.26 -16.07
C SER A 102 6.18 -8.19 -15.49
N GLU A 103 6.73 -8.44 -14.30
CA GLU A 103 7.73 -7.60 -13.66
C GLU A 103 8.99 -7.48 -14.52
N ALA A 104 9.53 -8.59 -15.04
CA ALA A 104 10.72 -8.58 -15.88
C ALA A 104 10.50 -7.77 -17.17
N LEU A 105 9.35 -7.93 -17.81
CA LEU A 105 8.95 -7.15 -19.00
C LEU A 105 8.87 -5.65 -18.68
N TYR A 106 8.22 -5.28 -17.57
CA TYR A 106 8.10 -3.88 -17.14
C TYR A 106 9.48 -3.29 -16.81
N GLN A 107 10.31 -4.03 -16.09
CA GLN A 107 11.65 -3.61 -15.72
C GLN A 107 12.53 -3.38 -16.95
N GLN A 108 12.50 -4.32 -17.91
CA GLN A 108 13.24 -4.21 -19.15
C GLN A 108 12.79 -3.00 -19.97
N LYS A 109 11.48 -2.81 -20.15
CA LYS A 109 10.89 -1.72 -20.94
C LYS A 109 11.28 -0.33 -20.42
N TRP A 110 11.29 -0.15 -19.11
CA TRP A 110 11.41 1.18 -18.49
C TRP A 110 12.75 1.49 -17.84
N PHE A 111 13.52 0.47 -17.47
CA PHE A 111 14.78 0.65 -16.77
C PHE A 111 15.98 0.01 -17.48
N GLY A 112 15.75 -0.95 -18.39
CA GLY A 112 16.72 -1.45 -19.36
C GLY A 112 18.17 -1.53 -18.83
N PRO A 113 19.15 -0.89 -19.49
CA PRO A 113 20.57 -0.93 -19.09
C PRO A 113 20.87 -0.43 -17.66
N LEU A 114 19.98 0.37 -17.06
CA LEU A 114 20.16 0.92 -15.71
C LEU A 114 19.64 -0.01 -14.62
N LEU A 115 18.93 -1.09 -14.98
CA LEU A 115 18.33 -2.00 -14.00
C LEU A 115 19.35 -2.60 -13.01
N PRO A 116 20.57 -3.05 -13.41
CA PRO A 116 21.56 -3.55 -12.47
C PRO A 116 21.98 -2.48 -11.44
N LEU A 117 22.10 -1.22 -11.86
CA LEU A 117 22.44 -0.11 -10.98
C LEU A 117 21.30 0.22 -10.01
N LEU A 118 20.05 0.21 -10.48
CA LEU A 118 18.88 0.46 -9.62
C LEU A 118 18.72 -0.61 -8.54
N ARG A 119 19.06 -1.87 -8.84
CA ARG A 119 19.05 -2.97 -7.84
C ARG A 119 20.07 -2.74 -6.72
N LEU A 120 21.18 -2.06 -6.98
CA LEU A 120 22.17 -1.69 -5.96
C LEU A 120 21.67 -0.58 -5.02
N VAL A 121 20.66 0.19 -5.42
CA VAL A 121 20.07 1.23 -4.55
C VAL A 121 19.27 0.60 -3.41
N GLY A 122 18.82 -0.66 -3.58
CA GLY A 122 18.30 -1.55 -2.54
C GLY A 122 17.07 -1.05 -1.79
N GLU A 123 16.25 -1.98 -1.29
CA GLU A 123 15.35 -1.68 -0.20
C GLU A 123 16.19 -1.39 1.05
N GLY A 124 16.36 -0.10 1.38
CA GLY A 124 17.03 0.27 2.62
C GLY A 124 16.36 -0.46 3.80
N PRO A 125 17.15 -0.87 4.81
CA PRO A 125 16.78 -1.91 5.77
C PRO A 125 15.41 -1.66 6.40
N GLY A 126 14.64 -2.73 6.54
CA GLY A 126 13.44 -2.76 7.36
C GLY A 126 13.75 -2.22 8.76
N ILE A 127 12.78 -1.54 9.36
CA ILE A 127 12.92 -1.10 10.74
C ILE A 127 12.57 -2.30 11.60
N ALA A 128 13.54 -2.78 12.38
CA ALA A 128 13.26 -3.68 13.48
C ALA A 128 12.18 -3.03 14.35
N ALA A 129 11.07 -3.74 14.54
CA ALA A 129 9.99 -3.26 15.39
C ALA A 129 10.55 -2.88 16.77
N PRO A 130 10.19 -1.73 17.34
CA PRO A 130 10.52 -1.46 18.73
C PRO A 130 9.89 -2.55 19.62
N PRO A 131 10.42 -2.79 20.83
CA PRO A 131 9.74 -3.60 21.84
C PRO A 131 8.48 -2.83 22.29
N ALA A 132 7.42 -2.96 21.52
CA ALA A 132 6.10 -2.49 21.84
C ALA A 132 5.34 -3.59 22.60
N PRO A 133 4.47 -3.24 23.57
CA PRO A 133 3.59 -4.23 24.16
C PRO A 133 2.74 -4.84 23.04
N PRO A 134 2.64 -6.19 22.97
CA PRO A 134 1.88 -6.85 21.93
C PRO A 134 0.41 -6.43 22.04
N LEU A 135 -0.11 -5.88 20.95
CA LEU A 135 -1.53 -5.61 20.81
C LEU A 135 -2.22 -6.96 20.61
N ARG A 136 -3.10 -7.35 21.55
CA ARG A 136 -4.05 -8.45 21.32
C ARG A 136 -5.13 -7.92 20.39
N ALA A 137 -5.04 -8.26 19.11
CA ALA A 137 -6.10 -7.99 18.16
C ALA A 137 -7.04 -9.21 18.10
N ASP A 138 -7.66 -9.55 19.23
CA ASP A 138 -8.86 -10.39 19.19
C ASP A 138 -9.99 -9.42 18.83
N ASP A 139 -10.29 -9.31 17.52
CA ASP A 139 -11.37 -8.53 16.87
C ASP A 139 -11.49 -6.99 17.14
N GLN A 140 -10.79 -6.48 18.14
CA GLN A 140 -10.86 -5.12 18.63
C GLN A 140 -9.45 -4.59 18.88
N ILE A 141 -9.10 -3.48 18.23
CA ILE A 141 -7.92 -2.70 18.56
C ILE A 141 -8.32 -1.73 19.66
N SER A 142 -7.89 -2.02 20.89
CA SER A 142 -7.86 -1.00 21.93
C SER A 142 -6.67 -0.08 21.68
N VAL A 143 -6.93 1.18 21.36
CA VAL A 143 -5.90 2.22 21.27
C VAL A 143 -5.60 2.63 22.71
N PRO A 144 -4.41 2.34 23.26
CA PRO A 144 -4.11 2.55 24.68
C PRO A 144 -4.00 4.04 25.08
N LEU A 145 -4.31 4.95 24.16
CA LEU A 145 -4.07 6.40 24.24
C LEU A 145 -5.23 7.18 23.59
N PRO A 146 -5.32 8.52 23.81
CA PRO A 146 -6.39 9.34 23.24
C PRO A 146 -6.49 9.22 21.71
N PRO A 147 -7.66 8.89 21.14
CA PRO A 147 -7.79 8.44 19.76
C PRO A 147 -7.42 9.49 18.71
N LEU A 148 -7.77 10.75 18.95
CA LEU A 148 -7.52 11.86 18.02
C LEU A 148 -6.03 12.22 17.83
N ALA A 149 -5.13 11.60 18.59
CA ALA A 149 -3.69 11.77 18.46
C ALA A 149 -2.98 10.60 17.75
N HIS A 150 -3.73 9.60 17.29
CA HIS A 150 -3.19 8.34 16.79
C HIS A 150 -3.77 7.93 15.43
N VAL A 151 -2.97 7.15 14.71
CA VAL A 151 -3.37 6.45 13.49
C VAL A 151 -3.12 4.96 13.71
N VAL A 152 -4.12 4.15 13.38
CA VAL A 152 -3.99 2.71 13.33
C VAL A 152 -3.59 2.33 11.90
N GLU A 153 -2.42 1.71 11.72
CA GLU A 153 -2.00 1.15 10.44
C GLU A 153 -2.14 -0.37 10.44
N VAL A 154 -2.58 -0.91 9.31
CA VAL A 154 -2.76 -2.34 9.07
C VAL A 154 -2.07 -2.71 7.78
N SER A 155 -1.34 -3.82 7.77
CA SER A 155 -0.50 -4.20 6.64
C SER A 155 -0.31 -5.72 6.57
N PRO A 156 -0.28 -6.34 5.37
CA PRO A 156 0.19 -7.72 5.22
C PRO A 156 1.72 -7.83 5.38
N LEU A 157 2.44 -6.70 5.34
CA LEU A 157 3.88 -6.63 5.50
C LEU A 157 4.27 -6.08 6.88
N GLU A 158 5.17 -6.75 7.59
CA GLU A 158 5.69 -6.29 8.89
C GLU A 158 6.34 -4.90 8.81
N SER A 159 6.88 -4.56 7.64
CA SER A 159 7.54 -3.29 7.35
C SER A 159 6.58 -2.10 7.24
N PHE A 160 5.28 -2.34 7.02
CA PHE A 160 4.28 -1.30 6.70
C PHE A 160 4.72 -0.39 5.55
N GLU A 161 5.41 -0.94 4.54
CA GLU A 161 5.70 -0.19 3.33
C GLU A 161 4.41 0.12 2.56
N THR A 162 3.55 -0.89 2.42
CA THR A 162 2.13 -0.75 2.11
C THR A 162 1.33 -0.82 3.41
N ALA A 163 0.29 -0.01 3.54
CA ALA A 163 -0.57 -0.03 4.73
C ALA A 163 -1.93 0.60 4.39
N ALA A 164 -2.95 0.19 5.13
CA ALA A 164 -4.21 0.93 5.27
C ALA A 164 -4.18 1.69 6.60
N GLY A 165 -4.67 2.93 6.60
CA GLY A 165 -4.75 3.78 7.79
C GLY A 165 -6.18 3.97 8.27
N HIS A 166 -6.38 3.92 9.58
CA HIS A 166 -7.62 4.26 10.25
C HIS A 166 -7.38 5.36 11.29
N PHE A 167 -8.27 6.34 11.31
CA PHE A 167 -8.24 7.48 12.23
C PHE A 167 -9.33 7.27 13.29
N PRO A 168 -9.00 6.68 14.46
CA PRO A 168 -9.98 6.38 15.48
C PRO A 168 -10.60 7.65 16.06
N ILE A 169 -11.90 7.59 16.34
CA ILE A 169 -12.65 8.64 17.07
C ILE A 169 -12.86 8.28 18.55
N SER A 170 -12.64 7.02 18.92
CA SER A 170 -12.76 6.44 20.25
C SER A 170 -11.52 5.64 20.60
N SER A 171 -11.25 5.44 21.90
CA SER A 171 -10.15 4.59 22.40
C SER A 171 -10.26 3.12 21.97
N GLU A 172 -11.37 2.74 21.34
CA GLU A 172 -11.60 1.44 20.74
C GLU A 172 -11.83 1.63 19.24
N ALA A 173 -11.13 0.82 18.42
CA ALA A 173 -11.36 0.68 16.99
C ALA A 173 -11.63 -0.79 16.68
N ARG A 174 -12.69 -1.06 15.91
CA ARG A 174 -13.04 -2.43 15.48
C ARG A 174 -12.70 -2.61 14.02
N PHE A 175 -12.19 -3.78 13.68
CA PHE A 175 -12.07 -4.16 12.28
C PHE A 175 -13.45 -4.49 11.72
N PRO A 176 -13.76 -4.07 10.49
CA PRO A 176 -14.91 -4.60 9.77
C PRO A 176 -14.75 -6.13 9.63
N ALA A 177 -15.85 -6.88 9.84
CA ALA A 177 -15.84 -8.35 9.76
C ALA A 177 -15.34 -8.83 8.39
N GLU A 178 -15.64 -8.07 7.34
CA GLU A 178 -15.26 -8.34 5.95
C GLU A 178 -13.74 -8.42 5.76
N VAL A 179 -12.96 -7.68 6.56
CA VAL A 179 -11.49 -7.74 6.52
C VAL A 179 -11.00 -9.11 6.96
N ARG A 180 -11.66 -9.73 7.95
CA ARG A 180 -11.33 -11.09 8.38
C ARG A 180 -11.82 -12.12 7.37
N GLU A 181 -13.10 -12.04 7.02
CA GLU A 181 -13.77 -13.02 6.16
C GLU A 181 -13.11 -13.15 4.77
N SER A 182 -12.47 -12.08 4.31
CA SER A 182 -11.87 -12.04 2.97
C SER A 182 -10.35 -12.14 2.93
N PHE A 183 -9.67 -12.08 4.09
CA PHE A 183 -8.21 -12.10 4.12
C PHE A 183 -7.69 -13.53 4.17
N HIS A 184 -7.01 -13.95 3.10
CA HIS A 184 -6.48 -15.32 2.96
C HIS A 184 -5.00 -15.46 3.40
N GLY A 185 -4.41 -14.43 4.00
CA GLY A 185 -3.03 -14.46 4.46
C GLY A 185 -2.88 -14.99 5.89
N GLU A 186 -1.66 -15.37 6.28
CA GLU A 186 -1.40 -15.96 7.60
C GLU A 186 -1.60 -14.95 8.75
N SER A 187 -1.27 -13.68 8.53
CA SER A 187 -1.37 -12.63 9.57
C SER A 187 -1.44 -11.24 8.96
N LEU A 188 -2.21 -10.35 9.59
CA LEU A 188 -2.16 -8.90 9.35
C LEU A 188 -1.38 -8.24 10.49
N PHE A 189 -0.36 -7.47 10.15
CA PHE A 189 0.37 -6.64 11.09
C PHE A 189 -0.42 -5.39 11.40
N VAL A 190 -0.56 -5.09 12.68
CA VAL A 190 -1.27 -3.92 13.17
C VAL A 190 -0.31 -3.08 13.99
N ARG A 191 -0.36 -1.75 13.83
CA ARG A 191 0.33 -0.84 14.74
C ARG A 191 -0.46 0.42 15.03
N VAL A 192 -0.21 0.98 16.21
CA VAL A 192 -0.71 2.30 16.64
C VAL A 192 0.45 3.28 16.55
N VAL A 193 0.27 4.37 15.81
CA VAL A 193 1.28 5.40 15.58
C VAL A 193 0.77 6.74 16.06
N GLU A 194 1.58 7.48 16.82
CA GLU A 194 1.31 8.86 17.19
C GLU A 194 1.38 9.76 15.94
N GLU A 195 0.26 10.40 15.59
CA GLU A 195 0.11 11.11 14.31
C GLU A 195 1.12 12.25 14.17
N ALA A 196 1.34 13.02 15.25
CA ALA A 196 2.20 14.20 15.21
C ALA A 196 3.70 13.88 15.03
N THR A 197 4.15 12.71 15.47
CA THR A 197 5.58 12.38 15.52
C THR A 197 5.96 11.21 14.62
N GLY A 198 4.98 10.42 14.16
CA GLY A 198 5.19 9.15 13.48
C GLY A 198 5.85 8.09 14.38
N ARG A 199 5.74 8.23 15.71
CA ARG A 199 6.28 7.28 16.67
C ARG A 199 5.31 6.12 16.84
N GLU A 200 5.79 4.91 16.60
CA GLU A 200 5.05 3.68 16.93
C GLU A 200 4.89 3.57 18.46
N VAL A 201 3.65 3.38 18.90
CA VAL A 201 3.25 3.26 20.30
C VAL A 201 3.05 1.80 20.68
N SER A 202 2.37 1.04 19.81
CA SER A 202 2.05 -0.36 20.02
C SER A 202 2.00 -1.10 18.67
N ARG A 203 2.18 -2.42 18.71
CA ARG A 203 2.14 -3.31 17.54
C ARG A 203 1.55 -4.65 17.96
N GLY A 204 0.83 -5.29 17.06
CA GLY A 204 0.39 -6.67 17.23
C GLY A 204 0.12 -7.35 15.90
N LEU A 205 -0.50 -8.52 16.00
CA LEU A 205 -0.92 -9.33 14.86
C LEU A 205 -2.42 -9.59 15.00
N LEU A 206 -3.14 -9.43 13.89
CA LEU A 206 -4.47 -9.98 13.71
C LEU A 206 -4.28 -11.34 13.02
N HIS A 207 -4.52 -12.41 13.77
CA HIS A 207 -4.52 -13.78 13.25
C HIS A 207 -5.91 -14.15 12.76
N ASP A 208 -5.98 -15.03 11.77
CA ASP A 208 -7.22 -15.74 11.51
C ASP A 208 -7.48 -16.68 12.70
N SER A 209 -8.55 -16.41 13.46
CA SER A 209 -9.00 -17.32 14.50
C SER A 209 -9.67 -18.48 13.77
N ALA A 210 -8.93 -19.58 13.59
CA ALA A 210 -9.46 -20.84 13.10
C ALA A 210 -10.73 -21.28 13.87
#